data_AF-A0A1S2PXG3-F1
#
_entry.id   AF-A0A1S2PXG3-F1
#
_cell.length_a   1.000
_cell.length_b   1.000
_cell.length_c   1.000
_cell.angle_alpha   90.00
_cell.angle_beta   90.00
_cell.angle_gamma   90.00
#
_symmetry.space_group_name_H-M   'P 1'
#
loop_
_entity.id
_entity.type
_entity.pdbx_description
1 polymer ?
#
loop_
_entity_poly.entity_id
_entity_poly.type
_entity_poly.pdbx_seq_one_letter_code
_entity_poly.pdbx_strand_id
1 'polypeptide(L)'
;MSTRPPDLLVRAAHCYEQTGDYAQAARCHDEAGHPLKAAELWEQAGDMTRAADCWQRARRPTRAAECLLSAHRYDEAAACFEAGGDLLRAGFTLVTLTRSFATAEQLFATARAQTPGERLRRRLGRQLAAARAYGDSGPLLHTLADVPERIGSLTPARERADVERWAVVAAVLIHRPDLGALVFAASYRAGVGGCAERWQHWAAEHLGDTTGVPTAPAPPDPVAA
;
A
#
# COMPACT_ATOMS: atom_id res chain seq x y z
N MET A 1 4.16 6.19 -42.64
CA MET A 1 4.10 6.47 -41.18
C MET A 1 5.46 7.03 -40.79
N SER A 2 5.60 8.35 -40.66
CA SER A 2 6.87 8.98 -40.29
C SER A 2 7.17 8.71 -38.83
N THR A 3 8.02 7.73 -38.54
CA THR A 3 8.66 7.58 -37.24
C THR A 3 9.56 8.79 -37.03
N ARG A 4 9.18 9.72 -36.16
CA ARG A 4 10.09 10.80 -35.73
C ARG A 4 11.33 10.12 -35.14
N PRO A 5 12.55 10.56 -35.47
CA PRO A 5 13.74 9.92 -34.93
C PRO A 5 13.75 10.05 -33.40
N PRO A 6 14.09 8.97 -32.67
CA PRO A 6 13.98 8.93 -31.22
C PRO A 6 14.81 10.02 -30.51
N ASP A 7 15.93 10.43 -31.10
CA ASP A 7 16.75 11.54 -30.60
C ASP A 7 15.99 12.89 -30.57
N LEU A 8 15.18 13.18 -31.59
CA LEU A 8 14.38 14.40 -31.61
C LEU A 8 13.27 14.36 -30.56
N LEU A 9 12.67 13.19 -30.32
CA LEU A 9 11.66 13.01 -29.28
C LEU A 9 12.25 13.23 -27.89
N VAL A 10 13.43 12.68 -27.60
CA VAL A 10 14.12 12.87 -26.31
C VAL A 10 14.49 14.34 -26.10
N ARG A 11 14.98 15.03 -27.14
CA ARG A 11 15.29 16.47 -27.05
C ARG A 11 14.03 17.31 -26.83
N ALA A 12 12.93 17.01 -27.52
CA ALA A 12 11.64 17.66 -27.29
C ALA A 12 11.14 17.41 -25.87
N ALA A 13 11.26 16.18 -25.37
CA ALA A 13 10.91 15.84 -23.99
C ALA A 13 11.68 16.70 -22.98
N HIS A 14 12.99 16.88 -23.20
CA HIS A 14 13.80 17.72 -22.32
C HIS A 14 13.34 19.19 -22.29
N CYS A 15 12.99 19.76 -23.45
CA CYS A 15 12.40 21.10 -23.50
C CYS A 15 11.10 21.18 -22.71
N TYR A 16 10.21 20.18 -22.84
CA TYR A 16 8.96 20.14 -22.08
C TYR A 16 9.18 19.96 -20.57
N GLU A 17 10.17 19.15 -20.15
CA GLU A 17 10.56 19.03 -18.73
C GLU A 17 11.02 20.38 -18.17
N GLN A 18 11.81 21.15 -18.94
CA GLN A 18 12.29 22.47 -18.51
C GLN A 18 11.16 23.50 -18.36
N THR A 19 10.09 23.38 -19.15
CA THR A 19 8.90 24.24 -19.04
C THR A 19 7.87 23.72 -18.04
N GLY A 20 8.12 22.58 -17.39
CA GLY A 20 7.21 21.94 -16.43
C GLY A 20 6.01 21.24 -17.07
N ASP A 21 5.99 21.05 -18.39
CA ASP A 21 4.93 20.30 -19.08
C ASP A 21 5.26 18.81 -19.07
N TYR A 22 5.11 18.20 -17.89
CA TYR A 22 5.44 16.80 -17.67
C TYR A 22 4.61 15.84 -18.51
N ALA A 23 3.37 16.21 -18.87
CA ALA A 23 2.50 15.37 -19.69
C ALA A 23 3.03 15.24 -21.13
N GLN A 24 3.46 16.34 -21.76
CA GLN A 24 4.06 16.27 -23.09
C GLN A 24 5.45 15.63 -23.06
N ALA A 25 6.25 15.92 -22.02
CA ALA A 25 7.52 15.24 -21.83
C ALA A 25 7.36 13.72 -21.73
N ALA A 26 6.37 13.26 -20.94
CA ALA A 26 6.08 11.85 -20.78
C ALA A 26 5.68 11.19 -22.10
N ARG A 27 4.82 11.84 -22.91
CA ARG A 27 4.47 11.36 -24.27
C ARG A 27 5.69 11.21 -25.16
N CYS A 28 6.57 12.21 -25.17
CA CYS A 28 7.78 12.16 -25.99
C CYS A 28 8.72 11.02 -25.57
N HIS A 29 8.91 10.80 -24.26
CA HIS A 29 9.69 9.65 -23.76
C HIS A 29 9.02 8.31 -24.04
N ASP A 30 7.69 8.24 -23.98
CA ASP A 30 6.95 7.01 -24.29
C ASP A 30 7.07 6.64 -25.78
N GLU A 31 6.87 7.62 -26.68
CA GLU A 31 7.08 7.46 -28.12
C GLU A 31 8.55 7.12 -28.47
N ALA A 32 9.50 7.62 -27.68
CA ALA A 32 10.92 7.32 -27.82
C ALA A 32 11.32 5.92 -27.29
N GLY A 33 10.39 5.17 -26.67
CA GLY A 33 10.65 3.83 -26.14
C GLY A 33 11.33 3.83 -24.76
N HIS A 34 11.18 4.90 -23.98
CA HIS A 34 11.70 5.04 -22.61
C HIS A 34 10.58 4.96 -21.56
N PRO A 35 9.95 3.78 -21.35
CA PRO A 35 8.77 3.66 -20.50
C PRO A 35 9.02 3.99 -19.02
N LEU A 36 10.23 3.77 -18.52
CA LEU A 36 10.59 4.12 -17.13
C LEU A 36 10.49 5.63 -16.89
N LYS A 37 11.15 6.43 -17.75
CA LYS A 37 11.16 7.88 -17.64
C LYS A 37 9.77 8.46 -17.94
N ALA A 38 9.06 7.90 -18.91
CA ALA A 38 7.68 8.26 -19.18
C ALA A 38 6.77 8.03 -17.97
N ALA A 39 6.91 6.91 -17.26
CA ALA A 39 6.12 6.61 -16.07
C ALA A 39 6.34 7.65 -14.95
N GLU A 40 7.60 7.98 -14.65
CA GLU A 40 7.94 8.99 -13.63
C GLU A 40 7.36 10.37 -13.97
N LEU A 41 7.41 10.76 -15.25
CA LEU A 41 6.85 12.02 -15.71
C LEU A 41 5.31 12.02 -15.69
N TRP A 42 4.68 10.89 -15.98
CA TRP A 42 3.23 10.74 -15.83
C TRP A 42 2.78 10.84 -14.37
N GLU A 43 3.55 10.28 -13.42
CA GLU A 43 3.29 10.47 -11.99
C GLU A 43 3.39 11.96 -11.61
N GLN A 44 4.42 12.66 -12.08
CA GLN A 44 4.58 14.11 -11.84
C GLN A 44 3.46 14.94 -12.48
N ALA A 45 2.95 14.51 -13.63
CA ALA A 45 1.80 15.11 -14.28
C ALA A 45 0.46 14.78 -13.60
N GLY A 46 0.44 13.84 -12.64
CA GLY A 46 -0.75 13.35 -11.95
C GLY A 46 -1.61 12.35 -12.73
N ASP A 47 -1.19 11.94 -13.94
CA ASP A 47 -1.90 10.93 -14.75
C ASP A 47 -1.47 9.52 -14.34
N MET A 48 -1.99 9.09 -13.20
CA MET A 48 -1.65 7.80 -12.57
C MET A 48 -2.01 6.59 -13.46
N THR A 49 -3.03 6.72 -14.30
CA THR A 49 -3.44 5.66 -15.22
C THR A 49 -2.35 5.41 -16.28
N ARG A 50 -1.86 6.48 -16.93
CA ARG A 50 -0.78 6.33 -17.92
C ARG A 50 0.55 5.97 -17.28
N ALA A 51 0.81 6.46 -16.07
CA ALA A 51 1.98 6.05 -15.30
C ALA A 51 1.98 4.53 -15.08
N ALA A 52 0.83 3.95 -14.70
CA ALA A 52 0.68 2.52 -14.49
C ALA A 52 1.00 1.71 -15.77
N ASP A 53 0.43 2.09 -16.91
CA ASP A 53 0.67 1.43 -18.19
C ASP A 53 2.17 1.44 -18.56
N CYS A 54 2.83 2.57 -18.32
CA CYS A 54 4.27 2.72 -18.55
C CYS A 54 5.10 1.86 -17.58
N TRP A 55 4.73 1.79 -16.30
CA TRP A 55 5.38 0.92 -15.32
C TRP A 55 5.20 -0.58 -15.62
N GLN A 56 4.03 -0.98 -16.12
CA GLN A 56 3.79 -2.36 -16.57
C GLN A 56 4.71 -2.70 -17.75
N ARG A 57 4.77 -1.84 -18.77
CA ARG A 57 5.69 -1.99 -19.92
C ARG A 57 7.16 -2.03 -19.48
N ALA A 58 7.50 -1.29 -18.43
CA ALA A 58 8.82 -1.30 -17.82
C ALA A 58 9.11 -2.49 -16.88
N ARG A 59 8.18 -3.47 -16.78
CA ARG A 59 8.29 -4.64 -15.88
C ARG A 59 8.51 -4.24 -14.42
N ARG A 60 7.76 -3.23 -13.96
CA ARG A 60 7.69 -2.78 -12.56
C ARG A 60 6.24 -2.88 -12.04
N PRO A 61 5.70 -4.11 -11.90
CA PRO A 61 4.29 -4.33 -11.58
C PRO A 61 3.88 -3.73 -10.22
N THR A 62 4.76 -3.72 -9.22
CA THR A 62 4.46 -3.15 -7.90
C THR A 62 4.23 -1.64 -7.96
N ARG A 63 5.02 -0.90 -8.74
CA ARG A 63 4.79 0.55 -8.93
C ARG A 63 3.54 0.81 -9.76
N ALA A 64 3.31 0.03 -10.81
CA ALA A 64 2.08 0.12 -11.58
C ALA A 64 0.83 -0.05 -10.69
N ALA A 65 0.87 -1.03 -9.78
CA ALA A 65 -0.21 -1.26 -8.83
C ALA A 65 -0.43 -0.04 -7.90
N GLU A 66 0.63 0.61 -7.43
CA GLU A 66 0.54 1.81 -6.59
C GLU A 66 -0.10 2.98 -7.34
N CYS A 67 0.27 3.21 -8.60
CA CYS A 67 -0.40 4.20 -9.45
C CYS A 67 -1.89 3.85 -9.65
N LEU A 68 -2.22 2.58 -9.91
CA LEU A 68 -3.61 2.14 -10.08
C LEU A 68 -4.45 2.29 -8.81
N LEU A 69 -3.86 2.09 -7.62
CA LEU A 69 -4.52 2.38 -6.34
C LEU A 69 -4.86 3.87 -6.23
N SER A 70 -3.94 4.77 -6.57
CA SER A 70 -4.18 6.22 -6.60
C SER A 70 -5.21 6.62 -7.65
N ALA A 71 -5.32 5.86 -8.74
CA ALA A 71 -6.34 6.05 -9.78
C ALA A 71 -7.70 5.36 -9.46
N HIS A 72 -7.84 4.77 -8.27
CA HIS A 72 -9.03 4.01 -7.85
C HIS A 72 -9.39 2.79 -8.72
N ARG A 73 -8.42 2.25 -9.49
CA ARG A 73 -8.57 1.06 -10.33
C ARG A 73 -8.15 -0.20 -9.56
N TYR A 74 -8.92 -0.56 -8.55
CA TYR A 74 -8.52 -1.53 -7.52
C TYR A 74 -8.33 -2.97 -8.03
N ASP A 75 -9.20 -3.46 -8.93
CA ASP A 75 -9.08 -4.81 -9.49
C ASP A 75 -7.79 -4.96 -10.31
N GLU A 76 -7.45 -3.93 -11.09
CA GLU A 76 -6.23 -3.92 -11.89
C GLU A 76 -4.97 -3.75 -11.02
N ALA A 77 -5.06 -2.96 -9.95
CA ALA A 77 -4.00 -2.86 -8.96
C ALA A 77 -3.70 -4.23 -8.31
N ALA A 78 -4.75 -4.97 -7.93
CA ALA A 78 -4.61 -6.31 -7.37
C ALA A 78 -3.96 -7.28 -8.38
N ALA A 79 -4.40 -7.26 -9.64
CA ALA A 79 -3.79 -8.06 -10.71
C ALA A 79 -2.30 -7.70 -10.93
N CYS A 80 -1.94 -6.42 -10.83
CA CYS A 80 -0.55 -5.99 -10.90
C CYS A 80 0.28 -6.50 -9.71
N PHE A 81 -0.23 -6.43 -8.48
CA PHE A 81 0.46 -7.01 -7.33
C PHE A 81 0.65 -8.52 -7.47
N GLU A 82 -0.36 -9.23 -7.98
CA GLU A 82 -0.29 -10.66 -8.26
C GLU A 82 0.78 -10.99 -9.31
N ALA A 83 0.80 -10.26 -10.43
CA ALA A 83 1.83 -10.40 -11.46
C ALA A 83 3.24 -10.07 -10.94
N GLY A 84 3.35 -9.19 -9.94
CA GLY A 84 4.60 -8.88 -9.23
C GLY A 84 5.00 -9.90 -8.17
N GLY A 85 4.16 -10.91 -7.89
CA GLY A 85 4.37 -11.91 -6.86
C GLY A 85 4.01 -11.45 -5.43
N ASP A 86 3.49 -10.24 -5.26
CA ASP A 86 3.03 -9.73 -3.96
C ASP A 86 1.57 -10.13 -3.70
N LEU A 87 1.39 -11.44 -3.49
CA LEU A 87 0.07 -12.05 -3.26
C LEU A 87 -0.61 -11.50 -1.99
N LEU A 88 0.18 -11.05 -1.02
CA LEU A 88 -0.34 -10.45 0.21
C LEU A 88 -1.02 -9.12 -0.11
N ARG A 89 -0.33 -8.18 -0.76
CA ARG A 89 -0.94 -6.89 -1.13
C ARG A 89 -2.11 -7.08 -2.10
N ALA A 90 -1.99 -7.99 -3.07
CA ALA A 90 -3.08 -8.32 -3.99
C ALA A 90 -4.34 -8.76 -3.22
N GLY A 91 -4.22 -9.77 -2.35
CA GLY A 91 -5.33 -10.26 -1.54
C GLY A 91 -5.89 -9.18 -0.62
N PHE A 92 -5.05 -8.36 0.00
CA PHE A 92 -5.51 -7.30 0.89
C PHE A 92 -6.29 -6.23 0.15
N THR A 93 -5.78 -5.74 -0.99
CA THR A 93 -6.52 -4.83 -1.89
C THR A 93 -7.87 -5.41 -2.26
N LEU A 94 -7.93 -6.70 -2.59
CA LEU A 94 -9.18 -7.35 -2.94
C LEU A 94 -10.16 -7.46 -1.77
N VAL A 95 -9.70 -7.66 -0.53
CA VAL A 95 -10.60 -7.70 0.64
C VAL A 95 -11.06 -6.32 1.07
N THR A 96 -10.19 -5.31 1.00
CA THR A 96 -10.46 -4.00 1.57
C THR A 96 -11.21 -3.09 0.59
N LEU A 97 -10.81 -3.10 -0.69
CA LEU A 97 -11.25 -2.14 -1.71
C LEU A 97 -12.14 -2.77 -2.78
N THR A 98 -12.07 -4.08 -2.95
CA THR A 98 -12.98 -4.83 -3.82
C THR A 98 -13.89 -5.71 -2.96
N ARG A 99 -15.04 -6.17 -3.47
CA ARG A 99 -15.90 -7.13 -2.74
C ARG A 99 -15.59 -8.58 -3.12
N SER A 100 -14.37 -8.82 -3.61
CA SER A 100 -13.92 -10.11 -4.15
C SER A 100 -13.24 -10.94 -3.05
N PHE A 101 -14.01 -11.38 -2.07
CA PHE A 101 -13.46 -12.06 -0.88
C PHE A 101 -12.94 -13.47 -1.17
N ALA A 102 -13.60 -14.21 -2.06
CA ALA A 102 -13.22 -15.59 -2.39
C ALA A 102 -11.84 -15.66 -3.10
N THR A 103 -11.60 -14.77 -4.05
CA THR A 103 -10.29 -14.67 -4.73
C THR A 103 -9.20 -14.24 -3.76
N ALA A 104 -9.49 -13.29 -2.87
CA ALA A 104 -8.55 -12.90 -1.85
C ALA A 104 -8.18 -14.03 -0.88
N GLU A 105 -9.15 -14.84 -0.46
CA GLU A 105 -8.89 -16.00 0.38
C GLU A 105 -7.94 -16.99 -0.30
N GLN A 106 -8.16 -17.26 -1.60
CA GLN A 106 -7.27 -18.10 -2.40
C GLN A 106 -5.85 -17.52 -2.47
N LEU A 107 -5.71 -16.22 -2.70
CA LEU A 107 -4.40 -15.54 -2.72
C LEU A 107 -3.68 -15.66 -1.37
N PHE A 108 -4.37 -15.47 -0.24
CA PHE A 108 -3.77 -15.65 1.08
C PHE A 108 -3.41 -17.11 1.38
N ALA A 109 -4.16 -18.07 0.85
CA ALA A 109 -3.87 -19.49 0.99
C ALA A 109 -2.58 -19.88 0.24
N THR A 110 -2.37 -19.35 -0.96
CA THR A 110 -1.20 -19.64 -1.80
C THR A 110 0.01 -18.76 -1.45
N ALA A 111 -0.19 -17.60 -0.84
CA ALA A 111 0.87 -16.70 -0.41
C ALA A 111 1.84 -17.38 0.56
N ARG A 112 3.13 -17.39 0.18
CA ARG A 112 4.22 -17.84 1.05
C ARG A 112 4.65 -16.68 1.96
N ALA A 113 4.48 -16.87 3.26
CA ALA A 113 4.93 -15.91 4.27
C ALA A 113 6.26 -16.38 4.88
N GLN A 114 7.35 -15.71 4.54
CA GLN A 114 8.71 -16.04 4.94
C GLN A 114 9.06 -15.41 6.28
N THR A 115 8.57 -14.19 6.52
CA THR A 115 8.90 -13.44 7.73
C THR A 115 7.78 -13.48 8.79
N PRO A 116 8.08 -13.20 10.07
CA PRO A 116 7.06 -13.11 11.11
C PRO A 116 5.97 -12.07 10.78
N GLY A 117 6.33 -10.90 10.25
CA GLY A 117 5.37 -9.86 9.86
C GLY A 117 4.51 -10.28 8.67
N GLU A 118 5.07 -10.94 7.66
CA GLU A 118 4.28 -11.54 6.57
C GLU A 118 3.30 -12.61 7.07
N ARG A 119 3.72 -13.46 8.01
CA ARG A 119 2.82 -14.48 8.59
C ARG A 119 1.64 -13.85 9.32
N LEU A 120 1.89 -12.78 10.07
CA LEU A 120 0.85 -12.03 10.77
C LEU A 120 -0.09 -11.33 9.78
N ARG A 121 0.44 -10.63 8.77
CA ARG A 121 -0.37 -10.01 7.70
C ARG A 121 -1.23 -11.02 6.95
N ARG A 122 -0.65 -12.17 6.55
CA ARG A 122 -1.39 -13.24 5.88
C ARG A 122 -2.54 -13.76 6.75
N ARG A 123 -2.32 -13.93 8.05
CA ARG A 123 -3.35 -14.34 9.01
C ARG A 123 -4.47 -13.30 9.10
N LEU A 124 -4.12 -12.03 9.32
CA LEU A 124 -5.07 -10.91 9.38
C LEU A 124 -5.89 -10.83 8.08
N GLY A 125 -5.24 -10.87 6.92
CA GLY A 125 -5.88 -10.81 5.62
C GLY A 125 -6.86 -11.96 5.37
N ARG A 126 -6.46 -13.20 5.67
CA ARG A 126 -7.34 -14.37 5.52
C ARG A 126 -8.55 -14.32 6.44
N GLN A 127 -8.35 -13.95 7.71
CA GLN A 127 -9.45 -13.84 8.67
C GLN A 127 -10.36 -12.64 8.35
N LEU A 128 -9.83 -11.54 7.81
CA LEU A 128 -10.62 -10.43 7.31
C LEU A 128 -11.44 -10.84 6.08
N ALA A 129 -10.87 -11.60 5.14
CA ALA A 129 -11.62 -12.15 4.01
C ALA A 129 -12.81 -13.00 4.50
N ALA A 130 -12.56 -13.91 5.45
CA ALA A 130 -13.59 -14.76 6.03
C ALA A 130 -14.66 -13.96 6.80
N ALA A 131 -14.24 -12.97 7.61
CA ALA A 131 -15.15 -12.11 8.34
C ALA A 131 -16.07 -11.31 7.40
N ARG A 132 -15.54 -10.80 6.29
CA ARG A 132 -16.33 -10.04 5.30
C ARG A 132 -17.18 -10.93 4.39
N ALA A 133 -16.76 -12.17 4.13
CA ALA A 133 -17.51 -13.12 3.33
C ALA A 133 -18.64 -13.82 4.10
N TYR A 134 -18.38 -14.20 5.36
CA TYR A 134 -19.24 -15.09 6.15
C TYR A 134 -19.78 -14.44 7.44
N GLY A 135 -19.29 -13.26 7.82
CA GLY A 135 -19.69 -12.57 9.05
C GLY A 135 -18.95 -13.04 10.31
N ASP A 136 -18.13 -14.10 10.23
CA ASP A 136 -17.38 -14.60 11.39
C ASP A 136 -16.12 -13.76 11.65
N SER A 137 -16.23 -12.83 12.59
CA SER A 137 -15.11 -11.96 13.01
C SER A 137 -14.34 -12.51 14.21
N GLY A 138 -14.76 -13.62 14.83
CA GLY A 138 -14.18 -14.14 16.07
C GLY A 138 -12.66 -14.38 15.99
N PRO A 139 -12.17 -15.14 14.98
CA PRO A 139 -10.74 -15.38 14.80
C PRO A 139 -9.94 -14.09 14.54
N LEU A 140 -10.54 -13.13 13.80
CA LEU A 140 -9.90 -11.85 13.51
C LEU A 140 -9.79 -10.99 14.77
N LEU A 141 -10.85 -10.92 15.59
CA LEU A 141 -10.85 -10.17 16.85
C LEU A 141 -9.74 -10.65 17.78
N HIS A 142 -9.61 -11.96 17.96
CA HIS A 142 -8.54 -12.54 18.78
C HIS A 142 -7.15 -12.18 18.23
N THR A 143 -6.98 -12.30 16.91
CA THR A 143 -5.68 -11.99 16.28
C THR A 143 -5.33 -10.51 16.38
N LEU A 144 -6.31 -9.59 16.22
CA LEU A 144 -6.11 -8.15 16.38
C LEU A 144 -5.77 -7.77 17.82
N ALA A 145 -6.39 -8.42 18.81
CA ALA A 145 -6.06 -8.21 20.22
C ALA A 145 -4.62 -8.61 20.56
N ASP A 146 -4.05 -9.60 19.85
CA ASP A 146 -2.67 -10.06 20.03
C ASP A 146 -1.63 -9.20 19.27
N VAL A 147 -2.03 -8.40 18.27
CA VAL A 147 -1.10 -7.59 17.45
C VAL A 147 -0.24 -6.65 18.31
N PRO A 148 -0.79 -5.88 19.28
CA PRO A 148 -0.02 -4.99 20.14
C PRO A 148 1.16 -5.64 20.86
N GLU A 149 1.02 -6.89 21.29
CA GLU A 149 2.09 -7.64 21.98
C GLU A 149 3.18 -8.10 21.01
N ARG A 150 2.82 -8.36 19.76
CA ARG A 150 3.74 -8.91 18.75
C ARG A 150 4.51 -7.84 18.00
N ILE A 151 3.92 -6.67 17.76
CA ILE A 151 4.47 -5.67 16.83
C ILE A 151 5.87 -5.20 17.22
N GLY A 152 6.17 -5.07 18.52
CA GLY A 152 7.50 -4.68 19.00
C GLY A 152 8.60 -5.69 18.68
N SER A 153 8.26 -6.97 18.53
CA SER A 153 9.24 -8.03 18.22
C SER A 153 9.53 -8.18 16.72
N LEU A 154 8.77 -7.51 15.86
CA LEU A 154 8.95 -7.63 14.41
C LEU A 154 10.15 -6.80 13.95
N THR A 155 11.00 -7.45 13.16
CA THR A 155 12.12 -6.85 12.47
C THR A 155 12.12 -7.30 11.01
N PRO A 156 12.50 -6.45 10.05
CA PRO A 156 12.90 -5.04 10.19
C PRO A 156 11.72 -4.06 10.41
N ALA A 157 12.01 -2.78 10.71
CA ALA A 157 11.02 -1.74 11.01
C ALA A 157 9.88 -1.59 9.99
N ARG A 158 10.15 -1.88 8.70
CA ARG A 158 9.11 -1.90 7.65
C ARG A 158 8.00 -2.92 7.94
N GLU A 159 8.32 -4.06 8.57
CA GLU A 159 7.33 -5.08 8.91
C GLU A 159 6.36 -4.59 9.98
N ARG A 160 6.86 -3.82 10.95
CA ARG A 160 6.00 -3.17 11.95
C ARG A 160 5.03 -2.21 11.29
N ALA A 161 5.52 -1.34 10.41
CA ALA A 161 4.70 -0.39 9.66
C ALA A 161 3.67 -1.08 8.76
N ASP A 162 4.03 -2.20 8.13
CA ASP A 162 3.10 -2.95 7.30
C ASP A 162 2.01 -3.65 8.12
N VAL A 163 2.37 -4.26 9.25
CA VAL A 163 1.41 -4.90 10.16
C VAL A 163 0.47 -3.88 10.79
N GLU A 164 0.99 -2.73 11.25
CA GLU A 164 0.19 -1.61 11.76
C GLU A 164 -0.92 -1.24 10.77
N ARG A 165 -0.53 -0.92 9.53
CA ARG A 165 -1.47 -0.47 8.49
C ARG A 165 -2.56 -1.50 8.24
N TRP A 166 -2.21 -2.77 8.16
CA TRP A 166 -3.18 -3.83 7.89
C TRP A 166 -4.12 -4.08 9.07
N ALA A 167 -3.58 -4.11 10.29
CA ALA A 167 -4.35 -4.35 11.51
C ALA A 167 -5.34 -3.20 11.78
N VAL A 168 -4.91 -1.94 11.61
CA VAL A 168 -5.78 -0.77 11.77
C VAL A 168 -6.93 -0.79 10.76
N VAL A 169 -6.63 -1.02 9.48
CA VAL A 169 -7.67 -1.11 8.44
C VAL A 169 -8.64 -2.26 8.71
N ALA A 170 -8.12 -3.43 9.11
CA ALA A 170 -8.96 -4.57 9.46
C ALA A 170 -9.88 -4.26 10.65
N ALA A 171 -9.37 -3.60 11.68
CA ALA A 171 -10.13 -3.19 12.87
C ALA A 171 -11.26 -2.20 12.53
N VAL A 172 -11.00 -1.23 11.65
CA VAL A 172 -12.04 -0.30 11.14
C VAL A 172 -13.14 -1.07 10.39
N LEU A 173 -12.76 -1.99 9.50
CA LEU A 173 -13.70 -2.73 8.66
C LEU A 173 -14.63 -3.68 9.44
N ILE A 174 -14.24 -4.10 10.64
CA ILE A 174 -15.09 -4.90 11.54
C ILE A 174 -15.73 -4.07 12.67
N HIS A 175 -15.72 -2.74 12.55
CA HIS A 175 -16.32 -1.81 13.52
C HIS A 175 -15.73 -1.92 14.93
N ARG A 176 -14.42 -2.13 15.03
CA ARG A 176 -13.66 -2.17 16.30
C ARG A 176 -12.50 -1.17 16.32
N PRO A 177 -12.77 0.14 16.27
CA PRO A 177 -11.73 1.16 16.26
C PRO A 177 -10.88 1.16 17.54
N ASP A 178 -11.39 0.64 18.65
CA ASP A 178 -10.65 0.44 19.90
C ASP A 178 -9.41 -0.45 19.71
N LEU A 179 -9.53 -1.53 18.92
CA LEU A 179 -8.40 -2.39 18.58
C LEU A 179 -7.40 -1.65 17.68
N GLY A 180 -7.88 -0.81 16.77
CA GLY A 180 -7.02 0.05 15.93
C GLY A 180 -6.19 1.02 16.76
N ALA A 181 -6.79 1.67 17.77
CA ALA A 181 -6.10 2.56 18.69
C ALA A 181 -5.03 1.83 19.51
N LEU A 182 -5.30 0.60 19.98
CA LEU A 182 -4.31 -0.23 20.69
C LEU A 182 -3.11 -0.60 19.79
N VAL A 183 -3.37 -0.91 18.52
CA VAL A 183 -2.32 -1.16 17.53
C VAL A 183 -1.44 0.07 17.35
N PHE A 184 -2.02 1.26 17.16
CA PHE A 184 -1.24 2.50 17.04
C PHE A 184 -0.43 2.80 18.31
N ALA A 185 -1.00 2.63 19.50
CA ALA A 185 -0.29 2.82 20.75
C ALA A 185 0.93 1.89 20.87
N ALA A 186 0.79 0.63 20.46
CA ALA A 186 1.89 -0.33 20.44
C ALA A 186 2.95 0.00 19.38
N SER A 187 2.54 0.37 18.17
CA SER A 187 3.42 0.83 17.10
C SER A 187 4.24 2.05 17.49
N TYR A 188 3.60 3.04 18.13
CA TYR A 188 4.27 4.23 18.61
C TYR A 188 5.38 3.86 19.60
N ARG A 189 5.08 3.00 20.57
CA ARG A 189 6.10 2.48 21.52
C ARG A 189 7.21 1.67 20.85
N ALA A 190 6.89 0.98 19.75
CA ALA A 190 7.85 0.21 18.95
C ALA A 190 8.66 1.06 17.94
N GLY A 191 8.57 2.39 18.03
CA GLY A 191 9.34 3.30 17.18
C GLY A 191 8.98 3.24 15.70
N VAL A 192 7.71 2.97 15.37
CA VAL A 192 7.26 2.94 13.97
C VAL A 192 7.22 4.36 13.40
N GLY A 193 8.02 4.60 12.36
CA GLY A 193 8.12 5.91 11.69
C GLY A 193 6.77 6.40 11.13
N GLY A 194 6.48 7.69 11.34
CA GLY A 194 5.24 8.34 10.91
C GLY A 194 3.96 7.83 11.59
N CYS A 195 4.07 7.00 12.63
CA CYS A 195 2.91 6.44 13.34
C CYS A 195 2.06 7.54 13.99
N ALA A 196 2.67 8.56 14.59
CA ALA A 196 1.95 9.63 15.27
C ALA A 196 1.02 10.41 14.32
N GLU A 197 1.53 10.82 13.16
CA GLU A 197 0.76 11.52 12.12
C GLU A 197 -0.39 10.65 11.60
N ARG A 198 -0.12 9.38 11.27
CA ARG A 198 -1.17 8.44 10.84
C ARG A 198 -2.24 8.24 11.92
N TRP A 199 -1.84 8.10 13.18
CA TRP A 199 -2.76 7.92 14.30
C TRP A 199 -3.64 9.16 14.49
N GLN A 200 -3.07 10.36 14.41
CA GLN A 200 -3.86 11.61 14.50
C GLN A 200 -4.90 11.70 13.39
N HIS A 201 -4.48 11.48 12.15
CA HIS A 201 -5.38 11.52 11.00
C HIS A 201 -6.52 10.50 11.16
N TRP A 202 -6.16 9.27 11.50
CA TRP A 202 -7.12 8.19 11.73
C TRP A 202 -8.08 8.49 12.90
N ALA A 203 -7.58 9.04 14.02
CA ALA A 203 -8.40 9.33 15.19
C ALA A 203 -9.39 10.48 14.92
N ALA A 204 -8.94 11.52 14.21
CA ALA A 204 -9.82 12.58 13.74
C ALA A 204 -10.94 12.04 12.82
N GLU A 205 -10.61 11.13 11.90
CA GLU A 205 -11.56 10.56 10.94
C GLU A 205 -12.55 9.58 11.60
N HIS A 206 -12.08 8.68 12.47
CA HIS A 206 -12.88 7.56 12.97
C HIS A 206 -13.40 7.71 14.40
N LEU A 207 -12.74 8.53 15.23
CA LEU A 207 -13.17 8.81 16.60
C LEU A 207 -13.77 10.22 16.76
N GLY A 208 -13.50 11.11 15.81
CA GLY A 208 -13.91 12.52 15.88
C GLY A 208 -13.09 13.34 16.89
N ASP A 209 -12.06 12.75 17.49
CA ASP A 209 -11.22 13.37 18.50
C ASP A 209 -9.78 12.82 18.41
N THR A 210 -8.82 13.68 18.72
CA THR A 210 -7.38 13.35 18.78
C THR A 210 -6.80 13.51 20.18
N THR A 211 -7.63 13.81 21.18
CA THR A 211 -7.21 13.96 22.56
C THR A 211 -6.53 12.69 23.07
N GLY A 212 -5.31 12.84 23.60
CA GLY A 212 -4.49 11.73 24.08
C GLY A 212 -3.67 11.00 22.99
N VAL A 213 -3.83 11.37 21.71
CA VAL A 213 -2.96 10.89 20.64
C VAL A 213 -1.63 11.68 20.64
N PRO A 214 -0.47 11.03 20.59
CA PRO A 214 0.82 11.71 20.55
C PRO A 214 0.98 12.67 19.36
N THR A 215 1.64 13.80 19.58
CA THR A 215 2.05 14.77 18.54
C THR A 215 3.54 14.72 18.21
N ALA A 216 4.35 14.20 19.14
CA ALA A 216 5.77 14.00 18.93
C ALA A 216 6.04 12.80 18.00
N PRO A 217 7.19 12.76 17.32
CA PRO A 217 7.62 11.55 16.62
C PRO A 217 7.78 10.39 17.60
N ALA A 218 7.58 9.17 17.09
CA ALA A 218 7.75 7.96 17.88
C ALA A 218 9.17 7.91 18.47
N PRO A 219 9.34 7.40 19.71
CA PRO A 219 10.66 7.18 20.29
C PRO A 219 11.53 6.28 19.40
N PRO A 220 12.87 6.36 19.50
CA PRO A 220 13.75 5.46 18.77
C PRO A 220 13.42 4.00 19.09
N ASP A 221 13.61 3.12 18.11
CA ASP A 221 13.31 1.69 18.25
C ASP A 221 14.05 1.11 19.46
N PRO A 222 13.33 0.61 20.49
CA PRO A 222 13.95 0.11 21.71
C PRO A 222 14.85 -1.10 21.48
N VAL A 223 14.73 -1.78 20.34
CA VAL A 223 15.53 -2.95 19.95
C VAL A 223 16.71 -2.57 19.04
N ALA A 224 16.81 -1.30 18.62
CA ALA A 224 17.89 -0.80 17.76
C ALA A 224 19.03 -0.11 18.53
N ALA A 225 19.02 -0.15 19.86
CA ALA A 225 20.06 0.36 20.75
C ALA A 225 21.02 -0.74 21.22
#